data_AF-A0A2R5L8D3-F1
#
_entry.id   AF-A0A2R5L8D3-F1
#
_cell.length_a   1.000
_cell.length_b   1.000
_cell.length_c   1.000
_cell.angle_alpha   90.00
_cell.angle_beta   90.00
_cell.angle_gamma   90.00
#
_symmetry.space_group_name_H-M   'P 1'
#
loop_
_entity.id
_entity.type
_entity.pdbx_description
1 polymer ?
#
loop_
_entity_poly.entity_id
_entity_poly.type
_entity_poly.pdbx_seq_one_letter_code
_entity_poly.pdbx_strand_id
1 'polypeptide(L)'
;QSIDTYIDSILNEGLSGTSNCIEPASVREFPVNITVNGSVIEGGFRNGIVTGLTSAKRKGSCNRSGSDDGGELYTCPLSLNGTFINYYGFVKAGYNFRPNHYCFMGLAIKNSTVQAQLSIKNETVTLKTLCLEKVDFEFTHVIDVNQTYLFEHRVKSIVLDIFSDLVNSTFSDSLSGAIARKRYVLR
;
A
#
# COMPACT_ATOMS: atom_id res chain seq x y z
N GLN A 1 8.23 18.34 -21.96
CA GLN A 1 7.12 17.90 -21.08
C GLN A 1 7.53 18.17 -19.64
N SER A 2 6.63 18.52 -18.71
CA SER A 2 7.02 18.60 -17.29
C SER A 2 6.96 17.21 -16.65
N ILE A 3 7.79 16.96 -15.63
CA ILE A 3 7.76 15.69 -14.88
C ILE A 3 6.38 15.43 -14.24
N ASP A 4 5.69 16.49 -13.79
CA ASP A 4 4.33 16.41 -13.26
C ASP A 4 3.36 15.81 -14.28
N THR A 5 3.31 16.37 -15.50
CA THR A 5 2.44 15.87 -16.57
C THR A 5 2.83 14.49 -17.07
N TYR A 6 4.12 14.12 -17.00
CA TYR A 6 4.57 12.77 -17.31
C TYR A 6 4.01 11.76 -16.30
N ILE A 7 4.15 12.03 -14.99
CA ILE A 7 3.68 11.14 -13.93
C ILE A 7 2.16 11.04 -13.90
N ASP A 8 1.44 12.15 -14.05
CA ASP A 8 -0.02 12.10 -14.13
C ASP A 8 -0.48 11.23 -15.31
N SER A 9 0.24 11.28 -16.43
CA SER A 9 -0.07 10.46 -17.60
C SER A 9 0.23 8.97 -17.37
N ILE A 10 1.30 8.63 -16.64
CA ILE A 10 1.58 7.25 -16.20
C ILE A 10 0.45 6.71 -15.33
N LEU A 11 0.00 7.50 -14.35
CA LEU A 11 -1.03 7.08 -13.39
C LEU A 11 -2.40 6.95 -14.07
N ASN A 12 -2.73 7.83 -15.01
CA ASN A 12 -4.01 7.83 -15.72
C ASN A 12 -4.14 6.71 -16.77
N GLU A 13 -3.03 6.30 -17.41
CA GLU A 13 -3.04 5.17 -18.35
C GLU A 13 -3.17 3.81 -17.66
N GLY A 14 -3.04 3.78 -16.34
CA GLY A 14 -3.20 2.61 -15.51
C GLY A 14 -1.89 1.85 -15.28
N LEU A 15 -1.72 1.37 -14.04
CA LEU A 15 -0.57 0.61 -13.59
C LEU A 15 -0.72 -0.88 -13.94
N SER A 16 -0.92 -1.21 -15.21
CA SER A 16 -1.04 -2.59 -15.65
C SER A 16 0.35 -3.25 -15.69
N GLY A 17 0.67 -4.11 -14.73
CA GLY A 17 1.93 -4.86 -14.69
C GLY A 17 2.16 -5.70 -15.95
N THR A 18 3.43 -5.98 -16.28
CA THR A 18 3.81 -6.80 -17.44
C THR A 18 3.61 -8.31 -17.21
N SER A 19 3.29 -8.76 -16.00
CA SER A 19 3.06 -10.18 -15.69
C SER A 19 2.14 -10.50 -14.51
N ASN A 20 1.83 -9.57 -13.61
CA ASN A 20 0.94 -9.79 -12.47
C ASN A 20 -0.12 -8.69 -12.37
N CYS A 21 -1.36 -9.07 -12.07
CA CYS A 21 -2.39 -8.11 -11.69
C CYS A 21 -1.95 -7.42 -10.38
N ILE A 22 -1.65 -6.12 -10.45
CA ILE A 22 -1.46 -5.26 -9.27
C ILE A 22 -2.69 -5.25 -8.35
N GLU A 23 -3.84 -5.61 -8.91
CA GLU A 23 -5.12 -5.57 -8.23
C GLU A 23 -6.06 -6.68 -8.72
N PRO A 24 -6.73 -7.43 -7.81
CA PRO A 24 -6.50 -7.44 -6.37
C PRO A 24 -5.12 -8.02 -6.00
N ALA A 25 -4.41 -7.38 -5.06
CA ALA A 25 -3.16 -7.90 -4.53
C ALA A 25 -3.43 -8.79 -3.31
N SER A 26 -2.95 -10.03 -3.34
CA SER A 26 -3.05 -10.93 -2.19
C SER A 26 -2.12 -10.50 -1.07
N VAL A 27 -2.57 -10.69 0.16
CA VAL A 27 -1.85 -10.33 1.36
C VAL A 27 -1.68 -11.53 2.26
N ARG A 28 -0.47 -11.68 2.81
CA ARG A 28 -0.13 -12.82 3.65
C ARG A 28 -1.01 -12.90 4.90
N GLU A 29 -1.27 -14.12 5.33
CA GLU A 29 -1.85 -14.39 6.64
C GLU A 29 -0.87 -13.96 7.75
N PHE A 30 -1.42 -13.48 8.87
CA PHE A 30 -0.63 -13.20 10.06
C PHE A 30 -1.36 -13.62 11.35
N PRO A 31 -0.64 -14.22 12.31
CA PRO A 31 -1.20 -14.62 13.59
C PRO A 31 -1.35 -13.42 14.53
N VAL A 32 -2.38 -13.46 15.38
CA VAL A 32 -2.61 -12.51 16.46
C VAL A 32 -3.08 -13.28 17.68
N ASN A 33 -2.32 -13.22 18.77
CA ASN A 33 -2.68 -13.83 20.04
C ASN A 33 -3.23 -12.76 20.99
N ILE A 34 -4.36 -13.05 21.63
CA ILE A 34 -5.07 -12.10 22.51
C ILE A 34 -5.31 -12.78 23.85
N THR A 35 -4.98 -12.11 24.95
CA THR A 35 -5.31 -12.61 26.30
C THR A 35 -6.63 -12.01 26.77
N VAL A 36 -7.62 -12.87 27.06
CA VAL A 36 -8.93 -12.48 27.60
C VAL A 36 -9.15 -13.25 28.90
N ASN A 37 -9.36 -12.52 30.01
CA ASN A 37 -9.59 -13.11 31.34
C ASN A 37 -8.55 -14.19 31.73
N GLY A 38 -7.26 -13.93 31.44
CA GLY A 38 -6.17 -14.85 31.73
C GLY A 38 -6.05 -16.06 30.78
N SER A 39 -6.97 -16.22 29.82
CA SER A 39 -6.88 -17.23 28.77
C SER A 39 -6.32 -16.64 27.48
N VAL A 40 -5.35 -17.32 26.86
CA VAL A 40 -4.84 -16.94 25.54
C VAL A 40 -5.77 -17.49 24.48
N ILE A 41 -6.24 -16.61 23.59
CA ILE A 41 -6.93 -16.94 22.35
C ILE A 41 -5.91 -16.82 21.22
N GLU A 42 -5.65 -17.93 20.55
CA GLU A 42 -4.79 -18.00 19.38
C GLU A 42 -5.64 -17.84 18.13
N GLY A 43 -5.27 -16.92 17.26
CA GLY A 43 -5.99 -16.66 16.03
C GLY A 43 -5.14 -15.85 15.06
N GLY A 44 -5.80 -15.19 14.12
CA GLY A 44 -5.13 -14.32 13.15
C GLY A 44 -6.06 -13.81 12.08
N PHE A 45 -5.45 -13.23 11.06
CA PHE A 45 -6.13 -12.71 9.88
C PHE A 45 -5.55 -13.37 8.63
N ARG A 46 -6.43 -13.87 7.78
CA ARG A 46 -6.08 -14.62 6.56
C ARG A 46 -6.86 -14.13 5.35
N ASN A 47 -6.52 -14.67 4.19
CA ASN A 47 -7.14 -14.35 2.90
C ASN A 47 -7.20 -12.83 2.67
N GLY A 48 -6.10 -12.15 2.99
CA GLY A 48 -6.01 -10.71 2.88
C GLY A 48 -6.02 -10.28 1.42
N ILE A 49 -6.75 -9.21 1.11
CA ILE A 49 -6.83 -8.66 -0.25
C ILE A 49 -6.70 -7.14 -0.18
N VAL A 50 -5.80 -6.56 -0.99
CA VAL A 50 -5.71 -5.12 -1.26
C VAL A 50 -6.32 -4.79 -2.62
N THR A 51 -7.11 -3.72 -2.65
CA THR A 51 -7.70 -3.11 -3.84
C THR A 51 -7.48 -1.60 -3.82
N GLY A 52 -7.60 -0.91 -4.95
CA GLY A 52 -7.45 0.53 -5.12
C GLY A 52 -6.01 1.02 -5.29
N LEU A 53 -5.00 0.15 -5.38
CA LEU A 53 -3.61 0.55 -5.64
C LEU A 53 -3.46 1.25 -7.00
N THR A 54 -4.28 0.85 -7.98
CA THR A 54 -4.33 1.48 -9.31
C THR A 54 -4.90 2.90 -9.28
N SER A 55 -5.58 3.30 -8.20
CA SER A 55 -6.15 4.63 -8.03
C SER A 55 -5.15 5.66 -7.49
N ALA A 56 -3.86 5.31 -7.47
CA ALA A 56 -2.78 6.19 -7.05
C ALA A 56 -2.80 7.52 -7.82
N LYS A 57 -2.62 8.63 -7.11
CA LYS A 57 -2.59 9.97 -7.69
C LYS A 57 -1.41 10.76 -7.17
N ARG A 58 -0.95 11.74 -7.93
CA ARG A 58 0.08 12.66 -7.47
C ARG A 58 -0.47 13.56 -6.34
N LYS A 59 0.33 13.78 -5.30
CA LYS A 59 -0.01 14.56 -4.09
C LYS A 59 0.81 15.86 -4.05
N GLY A 60 0.56 16.75 -5.00
CA GLY A 60 1.35 17.99 -5.20
C GLY A 60 2.41 17.83 -6.30
N SER A 61 3.32 18.79 -6.44
CA SER A 61 4.34 18.77 -7.51
C SER A 61 5.52 17.85 -7.21
N CYS A 62 6.09 17.29 -8.28
CA CYS A 62 7.39 16.65 -8.26
C CYS A 62 8.48 17.71 -8.15
N ASN A 63 9.34 17.61 -7.15
CA ASN A 63 10.40 18.57 -6.91
C ASN A 63 11.75 17.97 -7.28
N ARG A 64 12.63 18.78 -7.89
CA ARG A 64 14.02 18.37 -8.10
C ARG A 64 14.68 18.15 -6.74
N SER A 65 15.20 16.94 -6.50
CA SER A 65 15.86 16.55 -5.25
C SER A 65 17.38 16.42 -5.38
N GLY A 66 17.92 16.46 -6.60
CA GLY A 66 19.36 16.46 -6.83
C GLY A 66 19.75 16.02 -8.23
N SER A 67 20.90 15.34 -8.33
CA SER A 67 21.42 14.70 -9.53
C SER A 67 22.17 13.43 -9.16
N ASP A 68 22.09 12.40 -10.00
CA ASP A 68 22.92 11.18 -9.93
C ASP A 68 23.86 11.13 -11.15
N ASP A 69 24.53 9.98 -11.39
CA ASP A 69 25.51 9.79 -12.47
C ASP A 69 24.96 10.11 -13.88
N GLY A 70 24.97 11.40 -14.22
CA GLY A 70 24.51 11.96 -15.48
C GLY A 70 22.99 12.13 -15.60
N GLY A 71 22.23 12.17 -14.50
CA GLY A 71 20.77 12.33 -14.51
C GLY A 71 20.27 13.33 -13.46
N GLU A 72 19.07 13.89 -13.68
CA GLU A 72 18.40 14.74 -12.70
C GLU A 72 17.44 13.92 -11.83
N LEU A 73 17.52 14.10 -10.51
CA LEU A 73 16.65 13.41 -9.56
C LEU A 73 15.43 14.27 -9.22
N TYR A 74 14.26 13.65 -9.26
CA TYR A 74 12.98 14.23 -8.88
C TYR A 74 12.32 13.38 -7.81
N THR A 75 11.75 14.02 -6.79
CA THR A 75 10.92 13.36 -5.78
C THR A 75 9.47 13.76 -6.01
N CYS A 76 8.63 12.76 -6.29
CA CYS A 76 7.22 12.89 -6.58
C CYS A 76 6.40 12.29 -5.42
N PRO A 77 5.70 13.12 -4.63
CA PRO A 77 4.77 12.61 -3.64
C PRO A 77 3.52 12.04 -4.33
N LEU A 78 3.16 10.82 -3.98
CA LEU A 78 1.98 10.10 -4.45
C LEU A 78 1.03 9.83 -3.27
N SER A 79 -0.25 9.72 -3.56
CA SER A 79 -1.30 9.32 -2.62
C SER A 79 -1.93 8.02 -3.10
N LEU A 80 -2.06 7.08 -2.18
CA LEU A 80 -2.80 5.82 -2.31
C LEU A 80 -4.18 5.91 -1.64
N ASN A 81 -4.70 7.12 -1.40
CA ASN A 81 -6.02 7.30 -0.82
C ASN A 81 -7.09 6.66 -1.73
N GLY A 82 -7.98 5.87 -1.13
CA GLY A 82 -8.93 5.03 -1.88
C GLY A 82 -8.47 3.59 -2.07
N THR A 83 -7.30 3.22 -1.52
CA THR A 83 -6.91 1.82 -1.34
C THR A 83 -7.68 1.21 -0.17
N PHE A 84 -8.05 -0.06 -0.29
CA PHE A 84 -8.74 -0.83 0.74
C PHE A 84 -8.03 -2.14 1.00
N ILE A 85 -7.94 -2.54 2.26
CA ILE A 85 -7.41 -3.82 2.70
C ILE A 85 -8.52 -4.57 3.43
N ASN A 86 -8.79 -5.80 3.00
CA ASN A 86 -9.79 -6.67 3.62
C ASN A 86 -9.15 -7.97 4.11
N TYR A 87 -9.53 -8.43 5.30
CA TYR A 87 -9.10 -9.69 5.88
C TYR A 87 -10.26 -10.45 6.51
N TYR A 88 -10.07 -11.77 6.60
CA TYR A 88 -10.93 -12.66 7.38
C TYR A 88 -10.20 -13.09 8.65
N GLY A 89 -10.76 -12.73 9.81
CA GLY A 89 -10.31 -13.19 11.11
C GLY A 89 -10.66 -14.66 11.34
N PHE A 90 -9.76 -15.39 12.00
CA PHE A 90 -9.97 -16.77 12.41
C PHE A 90 -9.46 -17.00 13.84
N VAL A 91 -10.02 -17.99 14.51
CA VAL A 91 -9.58 -18.48 15.82
C VAL A 91 -9.11 -19.92 15.64
N LYS A 92 -7.93 -20.24 16.17
CA LYS A 92 -7.29 -21.55 16.10
C LYS A 92 -7.44 -22.34 17.40
N ALA A 93 -7.28 -21.68 18.54
CA ALA A 93 -7.36 -22.30 19.86
C ALA A 93 -7.66 -21.27 20.95
N GLY A 94 -8.11 -21.72 22.12
CA GLY A 94 -8.39 -20.85 23.28
C GLY A 94 -9.82 -20.29 23.30
N TYR A 95 -10.42 -20.34 24.50
CA TYR A 95 -11.83 -20.06 24.79
C TYR A 95 -12.82 -20.99 24.05
N ASN A 96 -13.96 -21.35 24.67
CA ASN A 96 -15.01 -22.16 24.04
C ASN A 96 -15.73 -21.35 22.94
N PHE A 97 -15.04 -21.05 21.85
CA PHE A 97 -15.56 -20.28 20.73
C PHE A 97 -16.32 -21.19 19.77
N ARG A 98 -17.52 -20.75 19.37
CA ARG A 98 -18.29 -21.42 18.32
C ARG A 98 -17.55 -21.27 16.98
N PRO A 99 -17.35 -22.35 16.20
CA PRO A 99 -16.42 -22.40 15.05
C PRO A 99 -16.74 -21.48 13.85
N ASN A 100 -17.75 -20.60 13.92
CA ASN A 100 -18.22 -19.78 12.79
C ASN A 100 -18.21 -18.26 13.04
N HIS A 101 -17.57 -17.75 14.09
CA HIS A 101 -17.38 -16.30 14.25
C HIS A 101 -16.16 -15.84 13.44
N TYR A 102 -16.38 -15.57 12.16
CA TYR A 102 -15.43 -14.86 11.32
C TYR A 102 -15.56 -13.36 11.59
N CYS A 103 -14.52 -12.73 12.15
CA CYS A 103 -14.46 -11.28 12.24
C CYS A 103 -13.90 -10.74 10.91
N PHE A 104 -14.70 -10.00 10.15
CA PHE A 104 -14.20 -9.34 8.94
C PHE A 104 -13.47 -8.06 9.36
N MET A 105 -12.27 -7.81 8.82
CA MET A 105 -11.55 -6.55 9.04
C MET A 105 -11.35 -5.87 7.69
N GLY A 106 -12.01 -4.72 7.51
CA GLY A 106 -11.91 -3.89 6.32
C GLY A 106 -11.35 -2.53 6.71
N LEU A 107 -10.28 -2.14 6.04
CA LEU A 107 -9.50 -0.94 6.31
C LEU A 107 -9.40 -0.11 5.03
N ALA A 108 -9.88 1.13 5.07
CA ALA A 108 -9.62 2.14 4.08
C ALA A 108 -8.29 2.85 4.39
N ILE A 109 -7.49 3.06 3.36
CA ILE A 109 -6.25 3.83 3.41
C ILE A 109 -6.58 5.31 3.22
N LYS A 110 -6.16 6.13 4.18
CA LYS A 110 -6.35 7.58 4.21
C LYS A 110 -5.03 8.29 4.46
N ASN A 111 -5.00 9.58 4.10
CA ASN A 111 -3.87 10.49 4.32
C ASN A 111 -2.49 9.93 3.94
N SER A 112 -2.46 9.03 2.96
CA SER A 112 -1.23 8.35 2.56
C SER A 112 -0.31 9.29 1.79
N THR A 113 1.00 9.11 1.99
CA THR A 113 2.07 9.72 1.20
C THR A 113 3.09 8.64 0.87
N VAL A 114 3.34 8.42 -0.41
CA VAL A 114 4.44 7.58 -0.92
C VAL A 114 5.36 8.49 -1.73
N GLN A 115 6.65 8.54 -1.40
CA GLN A 115 7.63 9.29 -2.18
C GLN A 115 8.22 8.40 -3.26
N ALA A 116 7.98 8.76 -4.52
CA ALA A 116 8.65 8.14 -5.66
C ALA A 116 9.83 9.02 -6.08
N GLN A 117 11.05 8.49 -5.99
CA GLN A 117 12.24 9.14 -6.54
C GLN A 117 12.50 8.64 -7.96
N LEU A 118 12.61 9.57 -8.89
CA LEU A 118 12.80 9.31 -10.32
C LEU A 118 14.13 9.92 -10.75
N SER A 119 14.87 9.22 -11.62
CA SER A 119 16.01 9.80 -12.34
C SER A 119 15.62 10.00 -13.80
N ILE A 120 15.96 11.15 -14.35
CA ILE A 120 15.79 11.47 -15.78
C ILE A 120 17.16 11.59 -16.42
N LYS A 121 17.44 10.76 -17.43
CA LYS A 121 18.68 10.79 -18.20
C LYS A 121 18.39 10.47 -19.67
N ASN A 122 18.78 11.37 -20.58
CA ASN A 122 18.60 11.19 -22.03
C ASN A 122 17.19 10.71 -22.40
N GLU A 123 16.14 11.43 -21.98
CA GLU A 123 14.72 11.09 -22.23
C GLU A 123 14.23 9.77 -21.61
N THR A 124 15.09 9.09 -20.85
CA THR A 124 14.74 7.88 -20.09
C THR A 124 14.44 8.26 -18.65
N VAL A 125 13.32 7.78 -18.13
CA VAL A 125 12.94 7.94 -16.72
C VAL A 125 13.06 6.59 -16.04
N THR A 126 13.66 6.57 -14.86
CA THR A 126 13.82 5.36 -14.06
C THR A 126 13.35 5.61 -12.64
N LEU A 127 12.50 4.72 -12.10
CA LEU A 127 12.17 4.71 -10.68
C LEU A 127 13.38 4.23 -9.88
N LYS A 128 13.88 5.06 -8.97
CA LYS A 128 15.05 4.76 -8.12
C LYS A 128 14.62 4.18 -6.78
N THR A 129 13.70 4.87 -6.11
CA THR A 129 13.20 4.46 -4.80
C THR A 129 11.72 4.78 -4.70
N LEU A 130 11.04 4.01 -3.86
CA LEU A 130 9.67 4.22 -3.45
C LEU A 130 9.61 4.03 -1.94
N CYS A 131 9.07 5.00 -1.22
CA CYS A 131 9.04 4.97 0.25
C CYS A 131 7.68 5.41 0.76
N LEU A 132 7.03 4.58 1.59
CA LEU A 132 5.82 4.96 2.31
C LEU A 132 6.20 5.85 3.51
N GLU A 133 5.86 7.15 3.44
CA GLU A 133 6.15 8.11 4.52
C GLU A 133 5.05 8.18 5.56
N LYS A 134 3.80 8.14 5.10
CA LYS A 134 2.63 8.30 5.96
C LYS A 134 1.49 7.45 5.47
N VAL A 135 0.73 6.88 6.39
CA VAL A 135 -0.55 6.24 6.13
C VAL A 135 -1.41 6.24 7.39
N ASP A 136 -2.70 6.52 7.20
CA ASP A 136 -3.72 6.33 8.22
C ASP A 136 -4.66 5.20 7.76
N PHE A 137 -5.14 4.40 8.72
CA PHE A 137 -6.11 3.33 8.50
C PHE A 137 -7.44 3.73 9.13
N GLU A 138 -8.52 3.59 8.37
CA GLU A 138 -9.89 3.84 8.83
C GLU A 138 -10.72 2.58 8.61
N PHE A 139 -11.49 2.15 9.60
CA PHE A 139 -12.36 0.99 9.44
C PHE A 139 -13.54 1.28 8.51
N THR A 140 -13.86 0.32 7.63
CA THR A 140 -14.94 0.48 6.64
C THR A 140 -16.32 0.10 7.15
N HIS A 141 -16.43 -0.49 8.33
CA HIS A 141 -17.68 -0.93 8.94
C HIS A 141 -17.73 -0.56 10.42
N VAL A 142 -18.91 -0.65 11.04
CA VAL A 142 -19.09 -0.36 12.46
C VAL A 142 -18.36 -1.40 13.30
N ILE A 143 -17.47 -0.92 14.16
CA ILE A 143 -16.60 -1.73 15.01
C ILE A 143 -16.84 -1.32 16.46
N ASP A 144 -16.86 -2.30 17.37
CA ASP A 144 -16.99 -2.02 18.79
C ASP A 144 -15.69 -1.38 19.36
N VAL A 145 -15.77 -0.77 20.54
CA VAL A 145 -14.61 -0.09 21.16
C VAL A 145 -13.46 -1.07 21.44
N ASN A 146 -13.76 -2.34 21.73
CA ASN A 146 -12.76 -3.36 22.07
C ASN A 146 -11.97 -3.81 20.83
N GLN A 147 -12.63 -3.92 19.69
CA GLN A 147 -12.01 -4.24 18.41
C GLN A 147 -11.14 -3.08 17.91
N THR A 148 -11.58 -1.83 18.10
CA THR A 148 -10.75 -0.65 17.84
C THR A 148 -9.49 -0.67 18.70
N TYR A 149 -9.63 -0.95 20.00
CA TYR A 149 -8.48 -1.08 20.92
C TYR A 149 -7.53 -2.21 20.49
N LEU A 150 -8.06 -3.38 20.16
CA LEU A 150 -7.26 -4.51 19.67
C LEU A 150 -6.45 -4.10 18.43
N PHE A 151 -7.07 -3.40 17.49
CA PHE A 151 -6.39 -2.99 16.28
C PHE A 151 -5.26 -2.02 16.56
N GLU A 152 -5.56 -0.91 17.24
CA GLU A 152 -4.58 0.14 17.53
C GLU A 152 -3.36 -0.39 18.31
N HIS A 153 -3.57 -1.35 19.23
CA HIS A 153 -2.50 -1.83 20.10
C HIS A 153 -1.82 -3.13 19.67
N ARG A 154 -2.41 -3.94 18.77
CA ARG A 154 -1.88 -5.28 18.42
C ARG A 154 -1.76 -5.55 16.94
N VAL A 155 -2.63 -4.98 16.10
CA VAL A 155 -2.75 -5.35 14.69
C VAL A 155 -2.19 -4.28 13.76
N LYS A 156 -2.31 -3.00 14.14
CA LYS A 156 -1.97 -1.86 13.29
C LYS A 156 -0.53 -1.86 12.80
N SER A 157 0.44 -2.19 13.66
CA SER A 157 1.85 -2.28 13.24
C SER A 157 2.08 -3.40 12.23
N ILE A 158 1.46 -4.56 12.42
CA ILE A 158 1.57 -5.71 11.50
C ILE A 158 0.98 -5.35 10.14
N VAL A 159 -0.21 -4.72 10.14
CA VAL A 159 -0.86 -4.26 8.90
C VAL A 159 -0.05 -3.17 8.21
N LEU A 160 0.56 -2.26 8.97
CA LEU A 160 1.46 -1.24 8.43
C LEU A 160 2.68 -1.84 7.73
N ASP A 161 3.35 -2.78 8.38
CA ASP A 161 4.51 -3.48 7.81
C ASP A 161 4.15 -4.18 6.50
N ILE A 162 3.03 -4.92 6.53
CA ILE A 162 2.48 -5.60 5.36
C ILE A 162 2.14 -4.61 4.22
N PHE A 163 1.54 -3.47 4.55
CA PHE A 163 1.19 -2.47 3.54
C PHE A 163 2.44 -1.81 2.96
N SER A 164 3.45 -1.54 3.79
CA SER A 164 4.76 -1.05 3.36
C SER A 164 5.44 -2.03 2.39
N ASP A 165 5.42 -3.33 2.71
CA ASP A 165 5.96 -4.38 1.83
C ASP A 165 5.26 -4.39 0.47
N LEU A 166 3.93 -4.27 0.45
CA LEU A 166 3.14 -4.20 -0.79
C LEU A 166 3.46 -2.95 -1.62
N VAL A 167 3.68 -1.80 -0.97
CA VAL A 167 4.11 -0.58 -1.64
C VAL A 167 5.49 -0.77 -2.26
N ASN A 168 6.45 -1.30 -1.49
CA ASN A 168 7.84 -1.44 -1.93
C ASN A 168 8.06 -2.55 -2.98
N SER A 169 7.14 -3.52 -3.06
CA SER A 169 7.19 -4.60 -4.05
C SER A 169 6.18 -4.37 -5.17
N THR A 170 4.92 -4.73 -4.95
CA THR A 170 3.87 -4.83 -5.96
C THR A 170 3.58 -3.49 -6.64
N PHE A 171 3.45 -2.42 -5.85
CA PHE A 171 3.20 -1.08 -6.40
C PHE A 171 4.45 -0.51 -7.09
N SER A 172 5.63 -0.67 -6.49
CA SER A 172 6.92 -0.28 -7.07
C SER A 172 7.18 -0.92 -8.44
N ASP A 173 7.03 -2.23 -8.55
CA ASP A 173 7.25 -2.97 -9.79
C ASP A 173 6.29 -2.52 -10.89
N SER A 174 5.03 -2.31 -10.53
CA SER A 174 4.00 -1.84 -11.49
C SER A 174 4.25 -0.42 -11.95
N LEU A 175 4.65 0.48 -11.04
CA LEU A 175 5.00 1.86 -11.38
C LEU A 175 6.27 1.91 -12.25
N SER A 176 7.29 1.14 -11.90
CA SER A 176 8.53 1.01 -12.68
C SER A 176 8.26 0.49 -14.09
N GLY A 177 7.43 -0.55 -14.24
CA GLY A 177 7.02 -1.09 -15.53
C GLY A 177 6.20 -0.08 -16.36
N ALA A 178 5.33 0.70 -15.73
CA ALA A 178 4.59 1.76 -16.42
C ALA A 178 5.52 2.87 -16.91
N ILE A 179 6.47 3.32 -16.08
CA ILE A 179 7.50 4.31 -16.43
C ILE A 179 8.33 3.83 -17.62
N ALA A 180 8.81 2.58 -17.59
CA ALA A 180 9.65 2.02 -18.65
C ALA A 180 8.95 1.95 -20.02
N ARG A 181 7.60 1.87 -20.06
CA ARG A 181 6.81 1.84 -21.29
C ARG A 181 6.54 3.21 -21.89
N LYS A 182 6.75 4.29 -21.14
CA LYS A 182 6.44 5.65 -21.59
C LYS A 182 7.70 6.48 -21.77
N ARG A 183 7.94 6.93 -23.00
CA ARG A 183 9.04 7.84 -23.31
C ARG A 183 8.79 9.22 -22.71
N TYR A 184 9.80 9.79 -22.04
CA TYR A 184 9.76 11.16 -21.58
C TYR A 184 10.30 12.09 -22.66
N VAL A 185 9.52 13.08 -23.09
CA VAL A 185 9.91 13.98 -24.16
C VAL A 185 10.34 15.33 -23.59
N LEU A 186 11.64 15.59 -23.61
CA LEU A 186 12.20 16.92 -23.35
C LEU A 186 11.72 17.87 -24.46
N ARG A 187 11.09 18.98 -24.07
CA ARG A 187 10.74 20.08 -24.99
C ARG A 187 11.65 21.24 -24.66
#